data_AF-A0A246GLM9-F1
#
_entry.id   AF-A0A246GLM9-F1
#
_cell.length_a   1.000
_cell.length_b   1.000
_cell.length_c   1.000
_cell.angle_alpha   90.00
_cell.angle_beta   90.00
_cell.angle_gamma   90.00
#
_symmetry.space_group_name_H-M   'P 1'
#
loop_
_entity.id
_entity.type
_entity.pdbx_description
1 polymer ?
#
loop_
_entity_poly.entity_id
_entity_poly.type
_entity_poly.pdbx_seq_one_letter_code
_entity_poly.pdbx_strand_id
1 'polypeptide(L)'
;MKSTIEHPLEFFEYIINEENIIELIHKEYTYFDGYYDIEFPFRVHCSEINHFGEFESTTHPIGAVIRNALNREFYLSKGLISKAYEKKTTEEFKKYAYLRFIEIQNLINTKFETINKFPVIGYALIVLMNYLNVLLSNENYKLELDLCKIDLDAKPFTYFEDNDEAIIYKVFGYMQYKNQKGELILNEEDFNLLISYIKYLVKHEEVPSTVSRKLKPKLSNDLLRFSFWVLHKELYATKSIRTYFYDFIKLVFEKFSGSEIESIKSLFGAESRVKRDDFIPEIIKKYL
;
A
#
# COMPACT_ATOMS: atom_id res chain seq x y z
N MET A 1 -16.44 3.82 -2.21
CA MET A 1 -16.63 4.34 -3.60
C MET A 1 -15.48 3.87 -4.47
N LYS A 2 -15.63 3.82 -5.79
CA LYS A 2 -14.63 3.22 -6.68
C LYS A 2 -14.32 4.15 -7.85
N SER A 3 -13.12 4.75 -7.84
CA SER A 3 -12.65 5.63 -8.91
C SER A 3 -12.72 4.97 -10.29
N THR A 4 -13.08 5.78 -11.29
CA THR A 4 -13.26 5.37 -12.69
C THR A 4 -12.39 6.22 -13.63
N ILE A 5 -12.35 5.90 -14.93
CA ILE A 5 -11.59 6.71 -15.90
C ILE A 5 -12.22 8.11 -15.99
N GLU A 6 -13.54 8.20 -15.89
CA GLU A 6 -14.32 9.43 -15.95
C GLU A 6 -14.29 10.22 -14.63
N HIS A 7 -13.99 9.55 -13.51
CA HIS A 7 -13.91 10.11 -12.16
C HIS A 7 -12.75 9.48 -11.39
N PRO A 8 -11.48 9.79 -11.71
CA PRO A 8 -10.33 9.17 -11.05
C PRO A 8 -10.17 9.69 -9.61
N LEU A 9 -10.73 10.86 -9.28
CA LEU A 9 -10.58 11.52 -7.98
C LEU A 9 -11.70 11.18 -6.99
N GLU A 10 -12.63 10.29 -7.34
CA GLU A 10 -13.83 10.01 -6.53
C GLU A 10 -13.50 9.59 -5.09
N PHE A 11 -12.43 8.80 -4.91
CA PHE A 11 -11.95 8.48 -3.56
C PHE A 11 -11.54 9.73 -2.76
N PHE A 12 -10.84 10.67 -3.39
CA PHE A 12 -10.38 11.89 -2.72
C PHE A 12 -11.54 12.85 -2.41
N GLU A 13 -12.54 12.93 -3.29
CA GLU A 13 -13.77 13.67 -3.03
C GLU A 13 -14.52 13.13 -1.81
N TYR A 14 -14.56 11.80 -1.68
CA TYR A 14 -15.17 11.12 -0.55
C TYR A 14 -14.35 11.28 0.73
N ILE A 15 -13.04 11.00 0.71
CA ILE A 15 -12.25 10.87 1.94
C ILE A 15 -11.97 12.20 2.66
N ILE A 16 -12.10 13.35 2.00
CA ILE A 16 -11.84 14.66 2.62
C ILE A 16 -13.08 15.14 3.41
N ASN A 17 -13.56 14.28 4.29
CA ASN A 17 -14.55 14.53 5.33
C ASN A 17 -14.09 13.78 6.59
N GLU A 18 -14.17 14.42 7.76
CA GLU A 18 -13.77 13.84 9.04
C GLU A 18 -14.47 12.50 9.33
N GLU A 19 -15.76 12.40 9.03
CA GLU A 19 -16.54 11.17 9.21
C GLU A 19 -15.98 10.03 8.36
N ASN A 20 -15.67 10.31 7.09
CA ASN A 20 -15.14 9.31 6.16
C ASN A 20 -13.70 8.91 6.50
N ILE A 21 -12.90 9.80 7.11
CA ILE A 21 -11.58 9.46 7.63
C ILE A 21 -11.71 8.50 8.81
N ILE A 22 -12.65 8.74 9.72
CA ILE A 22 -12.93 7.84 10.84
C ILE A 22 -13.40 6.48 10.32
N GLU A 23 -14.32 6.43 9.35
CA GLU A 23 -14.74 5.19 8.70
C GLU A 23 -13.57 4.44 8.05
N LEU A 24 -12.66 5.15 7.38
CA LEU A 24 -11.46 4.55 6.80
C LEU A 24 -10.54 3.97 7.87
N ILE A 25 -10.35 4.66 9.00
CA ILE A 25 -9.59 4.12 10.14
C ILE A 25 -10.26 2.84 10.65
N HIS A 26 -11.57 2.86 10.89
CA HIS A 26 -12.29 1.65 11.30
C HIS A 26 -12.10 0.51 10.31
N LYS A 27 -12.15 0.79 9.00
CA LYS A 27 -11.89 -0.20 7.96
C LYS A 27 -10.48 -0.79 8.06
N GLU A 28 -9.45 0.04 8.22
CA GLU A 28 -8.06 -0.41 8.37
C GLU A 28 -7.83 -1.23 9.66
N TYR A 29 -8.66 -1.02 10.68
CA TYR A 29 -8.63 -1.74 11.96
C TYR A 29 -9.70 -2.84 12.08
N THR A 30 -10.47 -3.16 11.03
CA THR A 30 -11.51 -4.20 11.05
C THR A 30 -10.99 -5.56 11.54
N TYR A 31 -9.73 -5.86 11.24
CA TYR A 31 -9.07 -7.13 11.58
C TYR A 31 -8.09 -6.99 12.75
N PHE A 32 -8.20 -5.92 13.54
CA PHE A 32 -7.33 -5.70 14.68
C PHE A 32 -7.72 -6.62 15.85
N ASP A 33 -6.81 -7.53 16.20
CA ASP A 33 -6.96 -8.53 17.29
C ASP A 33 -6.63 -7.88 18.65
N GLY A 34 -7.33 -6.78 18.98
CA GLY A 34 -7.09 -5.96 20.16
C GLY A 34 -8.13 -4.84 20.32
N TYR A 35 -7.88 -3.93 21.27
CA TYR A 35 -8.69 -2.73 21.47
C TYR A 35 -8.02 -1.51 20.83
N TYR A 36 -8.78 -0.69 20.13
CA TYR A 36 -8.29 0.60 19.67
C TYR A 36 -9.30 1.71 19.94
N ASP A 37 -8.79 2.92 20.13
CA ASP A 37 -9.54 4.15 20.24
C ASP A 37 -8.93 5.26 19.38
N ILE A 38 -9.76 6.21 18.95
CA ILE A 38 -9.38 7.28 18.03
C ILE A 38 -9.41 8.60 18.80
N GLU A 39 -8.24 9.18 19.06
CA GLU A 39 -8.08 10.56 19.53
C GLU A 39 -8.02 11.49 18.30
N PHE A 40 -9.18 11.77 17.70
CA PHE A 40 -9.28 12.56 16.48
C PHE A 40 -8.97 14.05 16.73
N PRO A 41 -8.23 14.75 15.84
CA PRO A 41 -7.64 14.31 14.57
C PRO A 41 -6.18 13.80 14.70
N PHE A 42 -5.71 13.52 15.91
CA PHE A 42 -4.28 13.35 16.17
C PHE A 42 -3.79 11.93 15.93
N ARG A 43 -4.38 10.94 16.62
CA ARG A 43 -3.81 9.59 16.71
C ARG A 43 -4.83 8.50 16.95
N VAL A 44 -4.41 7.28 16.68
CA VAL A 44 -5.08 6.03 17.05
C VAL A 44 -4.24 5.35 18.13
N HIS A 45 -4.87 5.02 19.25
CA HIS A 45 -4.29 4.24 20.32
C HIS A 45 -4.67 2.78 20.12
N CYS A 46 -3.70 1.88 20.23
CA CYS A 46 -3.89 0.46 20.00
C CYS A 46 -3.34 -0.31 21.19
N SER A 47 -4.16 -1.17 21.79
CA SER A 47 -3.78 -2.07 22.89
C SER A 47 -3.99 -3.52 22.46
N GLU A 48 -2.94 -4.33 22.55
CA GLU A 48 -2.97 -5.75 22.19
C GLU A 48 -2.19 -6.59 23.20
N ILE A 49 -2.43 -7.91 23.19
CA ILE A 49 -1.66 -8.87 23.98
C ILE A 49 -0.53 -9.41 23.09
N ASN A 50 0.72 -9.21 23.52
CA ASN A 50 1.88 -9.71 22.79
C ASN A 50 2.02 -11.24 22.91
N HIS A 51 3.01 -11.81 22.23
CA HIS A 51 3.26 -13.26 22.22
C HIS A 51 3.70 -13.85 23.58
N PHE A 52 4.02 -13.00 24.56
CA PHE A 52 4.30 -13.40 25.94
C PHE A 52 3.07 -13.30 26.85
N GLY A 53 1.92 -12.85 26.35
CA GLY A 53 0.72 -12.63 27.16
C GLY A 53 0.69 -11.28 27.85
N GLU A 54 1.58 -10.35 27.52
CA GLU A 54 1.65 -9.01 28.13
C GLU A 54 0.89 -7.98 27.29
N PHE A 55 0.28 -7.00 27.95
CA PHE A 55 -0.35 -5.87 27.27
C PHE A 55 0.70 -4.93 26.70
N GLU A 56 0.64 -4.69 25.40
CA GLU A 56 1.43 -3.68 24.70
C GLU A 56 0.51 -2.60 24.14
N SER A 57 0.84 -1.33 24.38
CA SER A 57 0.12 -0.19 23.86
C SER A 57 1.00 0.60 22.89
N THR A 58 0.48 0.89 21.71
CA THR A 58 1.13 1.78 20.74
C THR A 58 0.21 2.87 20.26
N THR A 59 0.82 3.90 19.66
CA THR A 59 0.12 5.08 19.22
C THR A 59 0.61 5.45 17.82
N HIS A 60 -0.34 5.67 16.92
CA HIS A 60 -0.07 5.96 15.52
C HIS A 60 -0.73 7.27 15.13
N PRO A 61 0.00 8.25 14.56
CA PRO A 61 -0.62 9.45 14.00
C PRO A 61 -1.66 9.06 12.94
N ILE A 62 -2.83 9.70 12.93
CA ILE A 62 -3.90 9.36 11.97
C ILE A 62 -3.39 9.46 10.53
N GLY A 63 -2.60 10.48 10.21
CA GLY A 63 -1.99 10.64 8.89
C GLY A 63 -1.14 9.43 8.45
N ALA A 64 -0.49 8.73 9.39
CA ALA A 64 0.26 7.52 9.10
C ALA A 64 -0.65 6.31 8.87
N VAL A 65 -1.76 6.22 9.62
CA VAL A 65 -2.77 5.15 9.47
C VAL A 65 -3.43 5.21 8.09
N ILE A 66 -3.88 6.40 7.67
CA ILE A 66 -4.61 6.56 6.39
C ILE A 66 -3.68 6.61 5.17
N ARG A 67 -2.36 6.72 5.38
CA ARG A 67 -1.36 6.88 4.31
C ARG A 67 -1.44 5.76 3.27
N ASN A 68 -1.62 4.52 3.70
CA ASN A 68 -1.58 3.39 2.78
C ASN A 68 -2.80 3.31 1.88
N ALA A 69 -3.99 3.57 2.44
CA ALA A 69 -5.20 3.72 1.65
C ALA A 69 -5.06 4.86 0.64
N LEU A 70 -4.51 6.00 1.07
CA LEU A 70 -4.20 7.12 0.18
C LEU A 70 -3.21 6.75 -0.92
N ASN A 71 -2.15 5.98 -0.62
CA ASN A 71 -1.18 5.52 -1.60
C ASN A 71 -1.83 4.62 -2.65
N ARG A 72 -2.61 3.62 -2.23
CA ARG A 72 -3.31 2.71 -3.14
C ARG A 72 -4.22 3.48 -4.10
N GLU A 73 -5.01 4.40 -3.55
CA GLU A 73 -5.96 5.20 -4.32
C GLU A 73 -5.26 6.26 -5.18
N PHE A 74 -4.13 6.81 -4.73
CA PHE A 74 -3.27 7.66 -5.54
C PHE A 74 -2.78 6.93 -6.79
N TYR A 75 -2.24 5.71 -6.66
CA TYR A 75 -1.76 4.95 -7.81
C TYR A 75 -2.89 4.45 -8.71
N LEU A 76 -4.04 4.10 -8.14
CA LEU A 76 -5.24 3.80 -8.91
C LEU A 76 -5.64 5.00 -9.77
N SER A 77 -5.74 6.18 -9.16
CA SER A 77 -6.10 7.44 -9.83
C SER A 77 -5.09 7.80 -10.91
N LYS A 78 -3.79 7.70 -10.60
CA LYS A 78 -2.69 7.91 -11.54
C LYS A 78 -2.84 6.99 -12.76
N GLY A 79 -3.07 5.70 -12.55
CA GLY A 79 -3.25 4.73 -13.63
C GLY A 79 -4.52 4.96 -14.47
N LEU A 80 -5.60 5.45 -13.86
CA LEU A 80 -6.82 5.86 -14.57
C LEU A 80 -6.56 7.09 -15.45
N ILE A 81 -5.79 8.07 -14.95
CA ILE A 81 -5.34 9.23 -15.72
C ILE A 81 -4.46 8.81 -16.90
N SER A 82 -3.50 7.88 -16.71
CA SER A 82 -2.67 7.36 -17.81
C SER A 82 -3.53 6.70 -18.89
N LYS A 83 -4.51 5.88 -18.49
CA LYS A 83 -5.45 5.24 -19.44
C LYS A 83 -6.30 6.27 -20.19
N ALA A 84 -6.69 7.36 -19.53
CA ALA A 84 -7.41 8.45 -20.19
C ALA A 84 -6.53 9.13 -21.24
N TYR A 85 -5.25 9.34 -20.94
CA TYR A 85 -4.26 9.90 -21.86
C TYR A 85 -4.06 9.01 -23.10
N GLU A 86 -3.92 7.70 -22.92
CA GLU A 86 -3.74 6.75 -24.02
C GLU A 86 -4.96 6.64 -24.95
N LYS A 87 -6.17 6.79 -24.40
CA LYS A 87 -7.43 6.59 -25.13
C LYS A 87 -7.96 7.84 -25.82
N LYS A 88 -7.52 9.02 -25.40
CA LYS A 88 -8.06 10.30 -25.86
C LYS A 88 -7.13 10.94 -26.87
N THR A 89 -7.70 11.68 -27.80
CA THR A 89 -6.90 12.63 -28.59
C THR A 89 -6.31 13.70 -27.68
N THR A 90 -5.28 14.39 -28.15
CA THR A 90 -4.60 15.43 -27.36
C THR A 90 -5.57 16.53 -26.87
N GLU A 91 -6.48 16.99 -27.74
CA GLU A 91 -7.49 18.00 -27.37
C GLU A 91 -8.54 17.50 -26.38
N GLU A 92 -8.95 16.23 -26.49
CA GLU A 92 -9.86 15.62 -25.52
C GLU A 92 -9.18 15.42 -24.17
N PHE A 93 -7.90 15.05 -24.17
CA PHE A 93 -7.13 14.91 -22.95
C PHE A 93 -6.91 16.25 -22.26
N LYS A 94 -6.66 17.34 -23.00
CA LYS A 94 -6.58 18.70 -22.41
C LYS A 94 -7.86 19.08 -21.68
N LYS A 95 -9.02 18.86 -22.31
CA LYS A 95 -10.33 19.12 -21.67
C LYS A 95 -10.51 18.26 -20.43
N TYR A 96 -10.16 16.98 -20.52
CA TYR A 96 -10.19 16.06 -19.37
C TYR A 96 -9.27 16.54 -18.23
N ALA A 97 -8.01 16.85 -18.52
CA ALA A 97 -7.03 17.30 -17.54
C ALA A 97 -7.45 18.63 -16.89
N TYR A 98 -8.03 19.56 -17.66
CA TYR A 98 -8.58 20.80 -17.13
C TYR A 98 -9.75 20.56 -16.17
N LEU A 99 -10.66 19.62 -16.48
CA LEU A 99 -11.72 19.22 -15.56
C LEU A 99 -11.15 18.62 -14.27
N ARG A 100 -10.14 17.75 -14.36
CA ARG A 100 -9.46 17.18 -13.18
C ARG A 100 -8.77 18.25 -12.34
N PHE A 101 -8.16 19.25 -12.99
CA PHE A 101 -7.59 20.39 -12.30
C PHE A 101 -8.65 21.18 -11.53
N ILE A 102 -9.80 21.47 -12.14
CA ILE A 102 -10.91 22.15 -11.45
C ILE A 102 -11.37 21.33 -10.23
N GLU A 103 -11.50 20.01 -10.37
CA GLU A 103 -11.87 19.12 -9.26
C GLU A 103 -10.85 19.21 -8.12
N ILE A 104 -9.55 19.06 -8.40
CA ILE A 104 -8.49 19.18 -7.39
C ILE A 104 -8.50 20.56 -6.73
N GLN A 105 -8.57 21.63 -7.52
CA GLN A 105 -8.59 22.99 -6.99
C GLN A 105 -9.83 23.25 -6.12
N ASN A 106 -10.98 22.70 -6.51
CA ASN A 106 -12.21 22.81 -5.73
C ASN A 106 -12.10 22.08 -4.40
N LEU A 107 -11.52 20.86 -4.38
CA LEU A 107 -11.25 20.13 -3.14
C LEU A 107 -10.32 20.93 -2.22
N ILE A 108 -9.23 21.45 -2.76
CA ILE A 108 -8.29 22.31 -2.02
C ILE A 108 -9.01 23.52 -1.42
N ASN A 109 -9.81 24.23 -2.22
CA ASN A 109 -10.44 25.47 -1.80
C ASN A 109 -11.56 25.27 -0.77
N THR A 110 -12.33 24.20 -0.91
CA THR A 110 -13.52 23.95 -0.09
C THR A 110 -13.25 23.09 1.13
N LYS A 111 -12.15 22.31 1.13
CA LYS A 111 -11.80 21.37 2.19
C LYS A 111 -10.43 21.63 2.83
N PHE A 112 -9.90 22.84 2.69
CA PHE A 112 -8.57 23.20 3.19
C PHE A 112 -8.39 22.91 4.69
N GLU A 113 -9.42 23.09 5.53
CA GLU A 113 -9.33 22.79 6.97
C GLU A 113 -9.01 21.32 7.25
N THR A 114 -9.73 20.40 6.60
CA THR A 114 -9.47 18.96 6.70
C THR A 114 -8.09 18.60 6.13
N ILE A 115 -7.69 19.23 5.02
CA ILE A 115 -6.38 18.99 4.42
C ILE A 115 -5.26 19.48 5.34
N ASN A 116 -5.42 20.60 6.03
CA ASN A 116 -4.44 21.10 7.00
C ASN A 116 -4.35 20.18 8.24
N LYS A 117 -5.46 19.57 8.66
CA LYS A 117 -5.44 18.52 9.71
C LYS A 117 -4.74 17.25 9.23
N PHE A 118 -4.88 16.91 7.95
CA PHE A 118 -4.30 15.70 7.35
C PHE A 118 -3.50 16.01 6.08
N PRO A 119 -2.30 16.61 6.19
CA PRO A 119 -1.50 17.08 5.05
C PRO A 119 -1.20 16.01 3.98
N VAL A 120 -1.15 14.73 4.40
CA VAL A 120 -0.98 13.58 3.51
C VAL A 120 -2.00 13.53 2.36
N ILE A 121 -3.23 14.02 2.58
CA ILE A 121 -4.25 14.08 1.52
C ILE A 121 -3.91 15.20 0.52
N GLY A 122 -3.48 16.37 1.01
CA GLY A 122 -3.05 17.49 0.18
C GLY A 122 -1.85 17.11 -0.69
N TYR A 123 -0.89 16.37 -0.12
CA TYR A 123 0.24 15.85 -0.88
C TYR A 123 -0.19 14.91 -2.01
N ALA A 124 -1.14 13.99 -1.78
CA ALA A 124 -1.65 13.11 -2.84
C ALA A 124 -2.23 13.91 -4.02
N LEU A 125 -3.06 14.92 -3.72
CA LEU A 125 -3.68 15.79 -4.72
C LEU A 125 -2.65 16.58 -5.54
N ILE A 126 -1.65 17.16 -4.87
CA ILE A 126 -0.58 17.91 -5.54
C ILE A 126 0.25 17.00 -6.45
N VAL A 127 0.58 15.79 -6.00
CA VAL A 127 1.34 14.85 -6.82
C VAL A 127 0.53 14.39 -8.04
N LEU A 128 -0.79 14.17 -7.91
CA LEU A 128 -1.66 13.87 -9.06
C LEU A 128 -1.70 15.03 -10.05
N MET A 129 -1.73 16.27 -9.57
CA MET A 129 -1.68 17.45 -10.42
C MET A 129 -0.35 17.59 -11.16
N ASN A 130 0.76 17.38 -10.46
CA ASN A 130 2.09 17.35 -11.08
C ASN A 130 2.16 16.26 -12.16
N TYR A 131 1.56 15.10 -11.91
CA TYR A 131 1.48 14.03 -12.90
C TYR A 131 0.66 14.43 -14.13
N LEU A 132 -0.48 15.10 -13.96
CA LEU A 132 -1.25 15.66 -15.08
C LEU A 132 -0.39 16.63 -15.91
N ASN A 133 0.34 17.54 -15.27
CA ASN A 133 1.23 18.49 -15.95
C ASN A 133 2.36 17.78 -16.73
N VAL A 134 2.91 16.68 -16.21
CA VAL A 134 3.90 15.88 -16.95
C VAL A 134 3.31 15.34 -18.25
N LEU A 135 2.07 14.83 -18.21
CA LEU A 135 1.39 14.34 -19.41
C LEU A 135 1.03 15.46 -20.40
N LEU A 136 0.84 16.69 -19.91
CA LEU A 136 0.58 17.89 -20.72
C LEU A 136 1.86 18.58 -21.24
N SER A 137 3.05 18.18 -20.78
CA SER A 137 4.30 18.96 -20.96
C SER A 137 4.76 19.17 -22.40
N ASN A 138 4.17 18.47 -23.38
CA ASN A 138 4.48 18.68 -24.80
C ASN A 138 3.88 19.99 -25.38
N GLU A 139 3.14 20.77 -24.59
CA GLU A 139 2.18 21.77 -25.09
C GLU A 139 2.37 23.21 -24.58
N ASN A 140 3.41 23.52 -23.78
CA ASN A 140 3.52 24.80 -23.03
C ASN A 140 2.28 25.15 -22.18
N TYR A 141 1.44 24.16 -21.89
CA TYR A 141 0.23 24.31 -21.10
C TYR A 141 0.51 23.77 -19.70
N LYS A 142 0.50 24.65 -18.70
CA LYS A 142 0.75 24.31 -17.30
C LYS A 142 -0.43 24.73 -16.45
N LEU A 143 -0.94 23.79 -15.67
CA LEU A 143 -2.01 23.99 -14.72
C LEU A 143 -1.40 24.14 -13.33
N GLU A 144 -1.59 25.29 -12.69
CA GLU A 144 -1.00 25.60 -11.39
C GLU A 144 -2.09 25.68 -10.32
N LEU A 145 -1.91 24.93 -9.24
CA LEU A 145 -2.82 24.98 -8.10
C LEU A 145 -2.55 26.23 -7.27
N ASP A 146 -3.62 26.90 -6.86
CA ASP A 146 -3.57 27.86 -5.78
C ASP A 146 -3.60 27.12 -4.44
N LEU A 147 -2.49 27.19 -3.71
CA LEU A 147 -2.28 26.54 -2.42
C LEU A 147 -2.29 27.52 -1.25
N CYS A 148 -2.72 28.78 -1.45
CA CYS A 148 -2.61 29.82 -0.42
C CYS A 148 -3.30 29.50 0.92
N LYS A 149 -4.26 28.57 0.92
CA LYS A 149 -5.02 28.14 2.09
C LYS A 149 -4.47 26.89 2.77
N ILE A 150 -3.51 26.19 2.14
CA ILE A 150 -2.96 24.95 2.68
C ILE A 150 -1.59 25.23 3.29
N ASP A 151 -1.41 24.79 4.53
CA ASP A 151 -0.11 24.79 5.20
C ASP A 151 0.56 23.43 4.98
N LEU A 152 1.42 23.36 3.97
CA LEU A 152 2.16 22.15 3.64
C LEU A 152 3.66 22.40 3.84
N ASP A 153 4.26 21.64 4.74
CA ASP A 153 5.72 21.58 4.83
C ASP A 153 6.32 21.11 3.49
N ALA A 154 7.50 21.63 3.16
CA ALA A 154 8.15 21.57 1.84
C ALA A 154 8.59 20.17 1.34
N LYS A 155 8.05 19.05 1.86
CA LYS A 155 8.43 17.69 1.45
C LYS A 155 7.29 16.84 0.86
N PRO A 156 6.53 17.29 -0.15
CA PRO A 156 5.49 16.48 -0.80
C PRO A 156 6.04 15.25 -1.56
N PHE A 157 7.23 15.35 -2.15
CA PHE A 157 7.70 14.38 -3.16
C PHE A 157 8.09 13.00 -2.59
N THR A 158 8.51 12.92 -1.32
CA THR A 158 8.94 11.65 -0.71
C THR A 158 7.78 10.82 -0.15
N TYR A 159 6.53 11.29 -0.25
CA TYR A 159 5.38 10.58 0.35
C TYR A 159 4.82 9.44 -0.51
N PHE A 160 5.00 9.50 -1.83
CA PHE A 160 4.38 8.60 -2.81
C PHE A 160 5.40 8.02 -3.80
N GLU A 161 6.57 7.57 -3.30
CA GLU A 161 7.66 7.07 -4.14
C GLU A 161 7.45 5.62 -4.61
N ASP A 162 6.77 4.77 -3.83
CA ASP A 162 6.60 3.35 -4.16
C ASP A 162 5.12 2.95 -4.34
N ASN A 163 4.78 2.42 -5.51
CA ASN A 163 3.50 1.73 -5.70
C ASN A 163 3.55 0.32 -5.09
N ASP A 164 2.37 -0.25 -4.82
CA ASP A 164 2.25 -1.61 -4.27
C ASP A 164 3.10 -2.62 -5.05
N GLU A 165 3.17 -2.48 -6.38
CA GLU A 165 3.99 -3.32 -7.24
C GLU A 165 5.50 -3.16 -6.98
N ALA A 166 5.99 -1.93 -6.83
CA ALA A 166 7.37 -1.64 -6.47
C ALA A 166 7.70 -2.21 -5.09
N ILE A 167 6.79 -2.11 -4.11
CA ILE A 167 6.97 -2.72 -2.78
C ILE A 167 7.05 -4.25 -2.92
N ILE A 168 6.14 -4.87 -3.69
CA ILE A 168 6.17 -6.31 -3.97
C ILE A 168 7.52 -6.72 -4.55
N TYR A 169 8.04 -6.00 -5.56
CA TYR A 169 9.34 -6.31 -6.16
C TYR A 169 10.52 -6.01 -5.24
N LYS A 170 10.47 -4.96 -4.41
CA LYS A 170 11.49 -4.70 -3.39
C LYS A 170 11.58 -5.83 -2.38
N VAL A 171 10.43 -6.36 -1.94
CA VAL A 171 10.37 -7.45 -0.95
C VAL A 171 10.71 -8.80 -1.58
N PHE A 172 10.12 -9.15 -2.73
CA PHE A 172 10.19 -10.50 -3.29
C PHE A 172 11.13 -10.66 -4.48
N GLY A 173 11.64 -9.57 -5.06
CA GLY A 173 12.47 -9.60 -6.27
C GLY A 173 13.72 -10.47 -6.15
N TYR A 174 14.23 -10.67 -4.93
CA TYR A 174 15.38 -11.55 -4.68
C TYR A 174 15.08 -13.04 -4.95
N MET A 175 13.81 -13.46 -4.99
CA MET A 175 13.42 -14.86 -5.16
C MET A 175 13.66 -15.41 -6.57
N GLN A 176 14.00 -14.57 -7.54
CA GLN A 176 14.44 -15.01 -8.87
C GLN A 176 15.95 -15.35 -8.91
N TYR A 177 16.69 -15.12 -7.82
CA TYR A 177 18.13 -15.34 -7.75
C TYR A 177 18.49 -16.59 -6.93
N LYS A 178 19.79 -16.79 -6.71
CA LYS A 178 20.33 -17.91 -5.92
C LYS A 178 20.35 -17.58 -4.43
N ASN A 179 20.07 -18.57 -3.59
CA ASN A 179 20.23 -18.48 -2.13
C ASN A 179 21.71 -18.60 -1.70
N GLN A 180 21.98 -18.56 -0.39
CA GLN A 180 23.34 -18.76 0.18
C GLN A 180 24.03 -20.07 -0.25
N LYS A 181 23.26 -21.10 -0.63
CA LYS A 181 23.79 -22.40 -1.09
C LYS A 181 24.05 -22.42 -2.60
N GLY A 182 23.88 -21.30 -3.29
CA GLY A 182 24.01 -21.22 -4.75
C GLY A 182 22.85 -21.84 -5.52
N GLU A 183 21.75 -22.19 -4.85
CA GLU A 183 20.58 -22.79 -5.48
C GLU A 183 19.58 -21.73 -5.91
N LEU A 184 19.04 -21.84 -7.12
CA LEU A 184 17.99 -20.96 -7.60
C LEU A 184 16.74 -21.05 -6.69
N ILE A 185 16.29 -19.92 -6.15
CA ILE A 185 15.18 -19.86 -5.20
C ILE A 185 13.87 -20.27 -5.86
N LEU A 186 13.52 -19.61 -6.97
CA LEU A 186 12.43 -19.97 -7.88
C LEU A 186 12.95 -19.85 -9.32
N ASN A 187 12.49 -20.74 -10.20
CA ASN A 187 12.67 -20.52 -11.63
C ASN A 187 11.83 -19.32 -12.11
N GLU A 188 12.13 -18.81 -13.30
CA GLU A 188 11.48 -17.62 -13.85
C GLU A 188 9.96 -17.75 -13.91
N GLU A 189 9.44 -18.92 -14.32
CA GLU A 189 8.01 -19.17 -14.42
C GLU A 189 7.33 -19.15 -13.04
N ASP A 190 7.90 -19.83 -12.04
CA ASP A 190 7.43 -19.83 -10.67
C ASP A 190 7.53 -18.45 -10.01
N PHE A 191 8.56 -17.69 -10.32
CA PHE A 191 8.72 -16.32 -9.84
C PHE A 191 7.64 -15.41 -10.43
N ASN A 192 7.42 -15.46 -11.74
CA ASN A 192 6.37 -14.69 -12.40
C ASN A 192 4.98 -15.05 -11.85
N LEU A 193 4.76 -16.34 -11.58
CA LEU A 193 3.52 -16.82 -10.97
C LEU A 193 3.35 -16.31 -9.52
N LEU A 194 4.42 -16.34 -8.71
CA LEU A 194 4.42 -15.76 -7.36
C LEU A 194 4.01 -14.28 -7.42
N ILE A 195 4.66 -13.49 -8.27
CA ILE A 195 4.39 -12.06 -8.38
C ILE A 195 2.94 -11.82 -8.81
N SER A 196 2.41 -12.62 -9.75
CA SER A 196 1.00 -12.56 -10.16
C SER A 196 0.04 -12.81 -8.99
N TYR A 197 0.30 -13.85 -8.19
CA TYR A 197 -0.51 -14.15 -7.01
C TYR A 197 -0.44 -13.06 -5.94
N ILE A 198 0.76 -12.51 -5.67
CA ILE A 198 0.92 -11.42 -4.70
C ILE A 198 0.20 -10.16 -5.20
N LYS A 199 0.32 -9.83 -6.49
CA LYS A 199 -0.42 -8.70 -7.08
C LYS A 199 -1.92 -8.87 -6.92
N TYR A 200 -2.44 -10.09 -7.12
CA TYR A 200 -3.85 -10.39 -6.88
C TYR A 200 -4.20 -10.19 -5.40
N LEU A 201 -3.42 -10.77 -4.49
CA LEU A 201 -3.60 -10.67 -3.04
C LEU A 201 -3.70 -9.21 -2.58
N VAL A 202 -2.76 -8.38 -3.02
CA VAL A 202 -2.67 -6.97 -2.61
C VAL A 202 -3.79 -6.15 -3.23
N LYS A 203 -4.13 -6.40 -4.50
CA LYS A 203 -5.17 -5.66 -5.22
C LYS A 203 -6.59 -5.98 -4.76
N HIS A 204 -6.86 -7.25 -4.44
CA HIS A 204 -8.19 -7.74 -4.11
C HIS A 204 -8.38 -7.94 -2.60
N GLU A 205 -7.31 -7.85 -1.81
CA GLU A 205 -7.32 -8.09 -0.36
C GLU A 205 -7.91 -9.46 0.02
N GLU A 206 -7.75 -10.44 -0.86
CA GLU A 206 -8.24 -11.81 -0.72
C GLU A 206 -7.30 -12.80 -1.39
N VAL A 207 -7.39 -14.08 -1.00
CA VAL A 207 -6.60 -15.14 -1.66
C VAL A 207 -7.14 -15.41 -3.08
N PRO A 208 -6.28 -15.68 -4.07
CA PRO A 208 -6.74 -16.10 -5.39
C PRO A 208 -7.67 -17.32 -5.29
N SER A 209 -8.85 -17.24 -5.90
CA SER A 209 -9.83 -18.34 -5.91
C SER A 209 -9.29 -19.62 -6.53
N THR A 210 -8.28 -19.51 -7.40
CA THR A 210 -7.57 -20.63 -8.00
C THR A 210 -6.07 -20.39 -7.99
N VAL A 211 -5.34 -21.27 -7.31
CA VAL A 211 -3.89 -21.40 -7.45
C VAL A 211 -3.61 -22.53 -8.42
N SER A 212 -3.10 -22.19 -9.61
CA SER A 212 -2.80 -23.15 -10.69
C SER A 212 -1.72 -24.17 -10.29
N ARG A 213 -0.73 -23.76 -9.49
CA ARG A 213 0.24 -24.68 -8.87
C ARG A 213 0.81 -24.12 -7.58
N LYS A 214 1.13 -25.01 -6.63
CA LYS A 214 1.85 -24.64 -5.42
C LYS A 214 3.33 -24.45 -5.70
N LEU A 215 3.88 -23.39 -5.12
CA LEU A 215 5.27 -23.00 -5.28
C LEU A 215 6.18 -23.70 -4.25
N LYS A 216 7.41 -23.97 -4.66
CA LYS A 216 8.43 -24.66 -3.85
C LYS A 216 9.73 -23.84 -3.73
N PRO A 217 9.69 -22.63 -3.13
CA PRO A 217 10.88 -21.80 -3.03
C PRO A 217 11.97 -22.50 -2.21
N LYS A 218 13.22 -22.41 -2.68
CA LYS A 218 14.40 -22.89 -1.94
C LYS A 218 14.83 -21.94 -0.82
N LEU A 219 13.87 -21.57 0.03
CA LEU A 219 14.04 -20.75 1.23
C LEU A 219 13.59 -21.50 2.48
N SER A 220 14.01 -21.02 3.64
CA SER A 220 13.45 -21.46 4.93
C SER A 220 12.01 -20.98 5.07
N ASN A 221 11.21 -21.72 5.82
CA ASN A 221 9.83 -21.32 6.12
C ASN A 221 9.78 -20.03 6.95
N ASP A 222 10.79 -19.81 7.80
CA ASP A 222 10.93 -18.61 8.62
C ASP A 222 11.16 -17.37 7.76
N LEU A 223 12.12 -17.41 6.82
CA LEU A 223 12.33 -16.30 5.89
C LEU A 223 11.12 -16.06 4.99
N LEU A 224 10.45 -17.11 4.52
CA LEU A 224 9.27 -16.94 3.66
C LEU A 224 8.14 -16.22 4.41
N ARG A 225 7.78 -16.69 5.61
CA ARG A 225 6.78 -16.03 6.46
C ARG A 225 7.17 -14.58 6.75
N PHE A 226 8.42 -14.36 7.11
CA PHE A 226 8.94 -13.04 7.43
C PHE A 226 8.88 -12.08 6.24
N SER A 227 9.18 -12.52 5.02
CA SER A 227 9.03 -11.69 3.82
C SER A 227 7.59 -11.24 3.60
N PHE A 228 6.60 -12.10 3.88
CA PHE A 228 5.18 -11.70 3.82
C PHE A 228 4.78 -10.77 4.96
N TRP A 229 5.38 -10.89 6.14
CA TRP A 229 5.22 -9.91 7.20
C TRP A 229 5.82 -8.55 6.84
N VAL A 230 7.00 -8.51 6.23
CA VAL A 230 7.62 -7.28 5.73
C VAL A 230 6.74 -6.65 4.65
N LEU A 231 6.24 -7.45 3.70
CA LEU A 231 5.28 -6.96 2.69
C LEU A 231 4.04 -6.35 3.35
N HIS A 232 3.45 -7.05 4.32
CA HIS A 232 2.31 -6.55 5.05
C HIS A 232 2.63 -5.22 5.76
N LYS A 233 3.78 -5.13 6.43
CA LYS A 233 4.22 -3.93 7.14
C LYS A 233 4.43 -2.75 6.20
N GLU A 234 5.08 -2.97 5.06
CA GLU A 234 5.32 -1.92 4.06
C GLU A 234 4.02 -1.47 3.36
N LEU A 235 3.07 -2.37 3.14
CA LEU A 235 1.80 -2.03 2.49
C LEU A 235 0.73 -1.46 3.42
N TYR A 236 0.71 -1.87 4.68
CA TYR A 236 -0.41 -1.57 5.58
C TYR A 236 0.00 -0.79 6.83
N ALA A 237 1.28 -0.68 7.18
CA ALA A 237 1.84 0.05 8.34
C ALA A 237 1.24 -0.29 9.72
N THR A 238 0.13 -1.01 9.76
CA THR A 238 -0.62 -1.41 10.96
C THR A 238 0.06 -2.57 11.67
N LYS A 239 -0.29 -2.74 12.94
CA LYS A 239 0.18 -3.86 13.75
C LYS A 239 -0.57 -5.15 13.45
N SER A 240 -1.89 -5.11 13.23
CA SER A 240 -2.67 -6.30 12.93
C SER A 240 -2.38 -6.83 11.53
N ILE A 241 -1.90 -8.05 11.49
CA ILE A 241 -1.67 -8.79 10.26
C ILE A 241 -3.02 -9.25 9.71
N ARG A 242 -3.32 -8.85 8.48
CA ARG A 242 -4.54 -9.27 7.78
C ARG A 242 -4.53 -10.79 7.54
N THR A 243 -5.58 -11.49 7.97
CA THR A 243 -5.66 -12.96 8.01
C THR A 243 -5.43 -13.63 6.66
N TYR A 244 -5.85 -12.98 5.57
CA TYR A 244 -5.67 -13.49 4.21
C TYR A 244 -4.20 -13.70 3.83
N PHE A 245 -3.23 -13.07 4.52
CA PHE A 245 -1.80 -13.37 4.33
C PHE A 245 -1.44 -14.79 4.80
N TYR A 246 -2.04 -15.27 5.88
CA TYR A 246 -1.80 -16.62 6.39
C TYR A 246 -2.39 -17.66 5.45
N ASP A 247 -3.64 -17.42 5.03
CA ASP A 247 -4.34 -18.25 4.07
C ASP A 247 -3.59 -18.29 2.74
N PHE A 248 -3.09 -17.14 2.28
CA PHE A 248 -2.26 -17.05 1.09
C PHE A 248 -1.01 -17.93 1.19
N ILE A 249 -0.26 -17.82 2.28
CA ILE A 249 0.95 -18.64 2.47
C ILE A 249 0.61 -20.13 2.42
N LYS A 250 -0.46 -20.55 3.11
CA LYS A 250 -0.90 -21.94 3.17
C LYS A 250 -1.37 -22.46 1.80
N LEU A 251 -2.06 -21.61 1.05
CA LEU A 251 -2.62 -21.93 -0.26
C LEU A 251 -1.52 -22.03 -1.32
N VAL A 252 -0.62 -21.06 -1.37
CA VAL A 252 0.37 -20.88 -2.45
C VAL A 252 1.60 -21.76 -2.28
N PHE A 253 2.07 -22.04 -1.06
CA PHE A 253 3.34 -22.74 -0.86
C PHE A 253 3.15 -24.19 -0.42
N GLU A 254 3.81 -25.12 -1.12
CA GLU A 254 3.66 -26.55 -0.84
C GLU A 254 4.06 -26.92 0.60
N LYS A 255 5.15 -26.30 1.10
CA LYS A 255 5.71 -26.53 2.44
C LYS A 255 4.76 -26.20 3.60
N PHE A 256 3.66 -25.50 3.33
CA PHE A 256 2.67 -25.09 4.33
C PHE A 256 1.35 -25.86 4.22
N SER A 257 1.22 -26.80 3.29
CA SER A 257 -0.03 -27.53 3.02
C SER A 257 -0.57 -28.28 4.24
N GLY A 258 0.32 -28.83 5.06
CA GLY A 258 -0.03 -29.55 6.30
C GLY A 258 0.00 -28.68 7.55
N SER A 259 0.30 -27.38 7.44
CA SER A 259 0.42 -26.50 8.60
C SER A 259 -0.95 -25.97 9.04
N GLU A 260 -1.16 -25.89 10.35
CA GLU A 260 -2.28 -25.15 10.92
C GLU A 260 -2.08 -23.64 10.76
N ILE A 261 -3.17 -22.89 10.57
CA ILE A 261 -3.10 -21.43 10.42
C ILE A 261 -2.49 -20.78 11.66
N GLU A 262 -2.81 -21.27 12.86
CA GLU A 262 -2.23 -20.78 14.12
C GLU A 262 -0.70 -20.94 14.18
N SER A 263 -0.16 -22.01 13.60
CA SER A 263 1.29 -22.20 13.48
C SER A 263 1.93 -21.21 12.50
N ILE A 264 1.20 -20.81 11.45
CA ILE A 264 1.67 -19.76 10.52
C ILE A 264 1.59 -18.39 11.21
N LYS A 265 0.48 -18.10 11.90
CA LYS A 265 0.22 -16.85 12.62
C LYS A 265 1.29 -16.57 13.67
N SER A 266 1.54 -17.53 14.56
CA SER A 266 2.51 -17.41 15.66
C SER A 266 3.96 -17.14 15.21
N LEU A 267 4.32 -17.44 13.96
CA LEU A 267 5.69 -17.31 13.44
C LEU A 267 5.81 -16.30 12.29
N PHE A 268 4.76 -15.52 12.01
CA PHE A 268 4.70 -14.69 10.80
C PHE A 268 5.74 -13.55 10.80
N GLY A 269 5.93 -12.89 11.95
CA GLY A 269 6.89 -11.77 12.12
C GLY A 269 8.10 -12.10 13.00
N ALA A 270 8.49 -13.38 13.13
CA ALA A 270 9.54 -13.81 14.05
C ALA A 270 10.97 -13.50 13.52
N GLU A 271 11.41 -12.24 13.66
CA GLU A 271 12.71 -11.74 13.18
C GLU A 271 13.91 -12.57 13.69
N SER A 272 13.89 -12.98 14.96
CA SER A 272 14.97 -13.73 15.61
C SER A 272 15.24 -15.11 15.00
N ARG A 273 14.31 -15.62 14.18
CA ARG A 273 14.42 -16.90 13.48
C ARG A 273 14.97 -16.75 12.06
N VAL A 274 15.12 -15.52 11.57
CA VAL A 274 15.60 -15.22 10.23
C VAL A 274 17.08 -14.91 10.29
N LYS A 275 17.86 -15.67 9.52
CA LYS A 275 19.29 -15.37 9.35
C LYS A 275 19.45 -14.18 8.42
N ARG A 276 20.31 -13.23 8.80
CA ARG A 276 20.63 -12.03 8.01
C ARG A 276 21.58 -12.37 6.85
N ASP A 277 21.12 -13.22 5.95
CA ASP A 277 21.88 -13.67 4.79
C ASP A 277 22.06 -12.54 3.75
N ASP A 278 23.22 -12.47 3.09
CA ASP A 278 23.58 -11.41 2.13
C ASP A 278 22.59 -11.21 0.98
N PHE A 279 22.03 -12.31 0.47
CA PHE A 279 21.09 -12.29 -0.67
C PHE A 279 19.70 -11.72 -0.32
N ILE A 280 19.42 -11.48 0.97
CA ILE A 280 18.18 -10.87 1.43
C ILE A 280 18.22 -9.36 1.13
N PRO A 281 17.17 -8.75 0.58
CA PRO A 281 17.14 -7.33 0.25
C PRO A 281 17.10 -6.44 1.50
N GLU A 282 17.59 -5.20 1.36
CA GLU A 282 17.66 -4.22 2.45
C GLU A 282 16.29 -3.88 3.06
N ILE A 283 15.21 -3.92 2.27
CA ILE A 283 13.85 -3.71 2.77
C ILE A 283 13.44 -4.76 3.82
N ILE A 284 13.96 -5.98 3.72
CA ILE A 284 13.73 -7.03 4.72
C ILE A 284 14.74 -6.88 5.87
N LYS A 285 16.02 -6.63 5.56
CA LYS A 285 17.07 -6.45 6.58
C LYS A 285 16.85 -5.26 7.51
N LYS A 286 16.09 -4.25 7.09
CA LYS A 286 15.63 -3.13 7.94
C LYS A 286 14.89 -3.60 9.20
N TYR A 287 14.27 -4.78 9.13
CA TYR A 287 13.48 -5.38 10.21
C TYR A 287 14.19 -6.58 10.87
N LEU A 288 15.49 -6.78 10.61
CA LEU A 288 16.34 -7.81 11.23
C LEU A 288 17.44 -7.16 12.06
#